data_AF-A0A8T6ZR31-F1
#
_entry.id   AF-A0A8T6ZR31-F1
#
_cell.length_a   1.000
_cell.length_b   1.000
_cell.length_c   1.000
_cell.angle_alpha   90.00
_cell.angle_beta   90.00
_cell.angle_gamma   90.00
#
_symmetry.space_group_name_H-M   'P 1'
#
loop_
_entity.id
_entity.type
_entity.pdbx_description
1 polymer ?
#
loop_
_entity_poly.entity_id
_entity_poly.type
_entity_poly.pdbx_seq_one_letter_code
_entity_poly.pdbx_strand_id
1 'polypeptide(L)'
;MSVEPVRLNAPASSWSAEQSAELYRVASWGDPYFSVSEAGNVTVHPAEDPALSIDLAAVVSELCKRGVQLPVLVRFQDILRMQVRRLNEAFANAIAESGYANEFRGVYPIKVNQLHEVVDEVLDAGRDFGLGLECGSKAELVAALANLPDDDTLLVCNGVKDQTMLSLIVSAQQLGRNVLPVIERYFEYEAIKTLGWSKGFVPSLGVRIRLATSGSGRWAGSSGLNSKFGLSLPELMRLVDELEAGGLLDRMQLLHCHLGSQIADIAVLKQATKEVSQIYAALLKRGVALRYLDVGGGLGVNYDEGHLNSDAGINYSMQEYANAVVATVKEVCEAQDVPVPTLVTESGRAITAQHSVLIVPV
;
A
#
# COMPACT_ATOMS: atom_id res chain seq x y z
N MET A 1 58.93 36.99 37.47
CA MET A 1 57.92 36.91 36.39
C MET A 1 57.15 35.62 36.57
N SER A 2 56.01 35.70 37.24
CA SER A 2 55.05 34.61 37.38
C SER A 2 54.28 34.49 36.07
N VAL A 3 54.43 33.35 35.38
CA VAL A 3 53.66 33.04 34.17
C VAL A 3 52.33 32.46 34.64
N GLU A 4 51.24 33.21 34.47
CA GLU A 4 49.90 32.68 34.64
C GLU A 4 49.60 31.66 33.53
N PRO A 5 48.92 30.54 33.82
CA PRO A 5 48.49 29.62 32.80
C PRO A 5 47.36 30.28 32.00
N VAL A 6 47.57 30.43 30.69
CA VAL A 6 46.53 30.80 29.73
C VAL A 6 45.42 29.75 29.82
N ARG A 7 44.28 30.13 30.42
CA ARG A 7 43.04 29.37 30.27
C ARG A 7 42.62 29.51 28.82
N LEU A 8 42.85 28.47 28.03
CA LEU A 8 42.17 28.31 26.74
C LEU A 8 40.68 28.14 27.06
N ASN A 9 39.92 29.21 26.87
CA ASN A 9 38.48 29.11 26.75
C ASN A 9 38.20 28.30 25.47
N ALA A 10 38.08 26.99 25.61
CA ALA A 10 37.38 26.20 24.61
C ALA A 10 35.95 26.74 24.55
N PRO A 11 35.42 27.16 23.39
CA PRO A 11 34.00 27.45 23.30
C PRO A 11 33.28 26.13 23.59
N ALA A 12 32.61 26.04 24.73
CA ALA A 12 31.56 25.06 24.91
C ALA A 12 30.49 25.42 23.88
N SER A 13 30.52 24.80 22.69
CA SER A 13 29.37 24.85 21.80
C SER A 13 28.23 24.20 22.56
N SER A 14 27.30 25.02 23.09
CA SER A 14 26.12 24.52 23.78
C SER A 14 25.32 23.71 22.78
N TRP A 15 25.31 22.39 22.95
CA TRP A 15 24.54 21.48 22.12
C TRP A 15 23.06 21.85 22.17
N SER A 16 22.41 22.07 21.03
CA SER A 16 21.01 22.52 20.96
C SER A 16 20.03 21.40 20.56
N ALA A 17 18.73 21.65 20.74
CA ALA A 17 17.68 20.75 20.29
C ALA A 17 17.69 20.62 18.75
N GLU A 18 17.97 21.71 18.03
CA GLU A 18 18.10 21.74 16.58
C GLU A 18 19.29 20.89 16.12
N GLN A 19 20.43 20.99 16.80
CA GLN A 19 21.60 20.16 16.50
C GLN A 19 21.32 18.67 16.74
N SER A 20 20.50 18.34 17.75
CA SER A 20 20.03 16.97 17.97
C SER A 20 19.09 16.51 16.85
N ALA A 21 18.13 17.34 16.46
CA ALA A 21 17.19 17.07 15.38
C ALA A 21 17.89 16.87 14.04
N GLU A 22 18.94 17.64 13.78
CA GLU A 22 19.81 17.52 12.60
C GLU A 22 20.67 16.26 12.67
N LEU A 23 21.32 15.99 13.81
CA LEU A 23 22.13 14.79 14.01
C LEU A 23 21.32 13.50 13.78
N TYR A 24 20.10 13.45 14.34
CA TYR A 24 19.17 12.31 14.19
C TYR A 24 18.26 12.42 12.98
N ARG A 25 18.41 13.47 12.18
CA ARG A 25 17.68 13.74 10.93
C ARG A 25 16.17 13.54 11.06
N VAL A 26 15.58 14.02 12.16
CA VAL A 26 14.16 13.78 12.48
C VAL A 26 13.24 14.26 11.35
N ALA A 27 13.58 15.36 10.68
CA ALA A 27 12.82 15.87 9.54
C ALA A 27 12.80 14.91 8.32
N SER A 28 13.77 14.02 8.16
CA SER A 28 13.86 13.15 6.96
C SER A 28 12.94 11.93 7.01
N TRP A 29 12.73 11.36 8.20
CA TRP A 29 11.89 10.17 8.42
C TRP A 29 10.61 10.49 9.19
N GLY A 30 10.65 11.57 9.98
CA GLY A 30 9.60 11.96 10.90
C GLY A 30 8.53 12.83 10.27
N ASP A 31 8.83 13.57 9.21
CA ASP A 31 7.88 14.51 8.60
C ASP A 31 6.62 13.80 8.05
N PRO A 32 5.41 14.35 8.30
CA PRO A 32 5.08 15.52 9.13
C PRO A 32 4.78 15.15 10.60
N TYR A 33 4.89 13.89 10.99
CA TYR A 33 4.37 13.34 12.24
C TYR A 33 5.28 13.47 13.46
N PHE A 34 6.59 13.62 13.28
CA PHE A 34 7.57 13.65 14.36
C PHE A 34 8.51 14.84 14.22
N SER A 35 8.80 15.48 15.35
CA SER A 35 9.76 16.59 15.46
C SER A 35 10.45 16.59 16.82
N VAL A 36 11.37 17.53 17.03
CA VAL A 36 12.00 17.79 18.32
C VAL A 36 11.57 19.17 18.81
N SER A 37 11.04 19.26 20.03
CA SER A 37 10.64 20.52 20.66
C SER A 37 11.86 21.36 21.11
N GLU A 38 11.65 22.63 21.45
CA GLU A 38 12.68 23.49 22.05
C GLU A 38 13.27 22.91 23.35
N ALA A 39 12.48 22.10 24.07
CA ALA A 39 12.92 21.39 25.27
C ALA A 39 13.80 20.16 24.98
N GLY A 40 14.00 19.81 23.70
CA GLY A 40 14.76 18.62 23.27
C GLY A 40 13.96 17.31 23.29
N ASN A 41 12.64 17.37 23.55
CA ASN A 41 11.78 16.18 23.58
C ASN A 41 11.23 15.85 22.19
N VAL A 42 11.13 14.55 21.88
CA VAL A 42 10.43 14.07 20.68
C VAL A 42 8.94 14.38 20.81
N THR A 43 8.40 15.01 19.79
CA THR A 43 7.03 15.48 19.73
C THR A 43 6.30 14.83 18.55
N VAL A 44 5.09 14.34 18.79
CA VAL A 44 4.21 13.72 17.78
C VAL A 44 3.12 14.71 17.36
N HIS A 45 2.87 14.78 16.06
CA HIS A 45 1.84 15.62 15.44
C HIS A 45 0.73 14.73 14.88
N PRO A 46 -0.34 14.46 15.66
CA PRO A 46 -1.44 13.59 15.25
C PRO A 46 -2.45 14.29 14.33
N ALA A 47 -2.27 15.58 14.03
CA ALA A 47 -3.17 16.35 13.19
C ALA A 47 -2.37 17.30 12.29
N GLU A 48 -3.01 17.83 11.24
CA GLU A 48 -2.42 18.87 10.40
C GLU A 48 -2.29 20.22 11.13
N ASP A 49 -3.06 20.43 12.19
CA ASP A 49 -2.98 21.63 13.03
C ASP A 49 -1.63 21.65 13.78
N PRO A 50 -0.71 22.59 13.46
CA PRO A 50 0.60 22.67 14.11
C PRO A 50 0.51 22.98 15.61
N ALA A 51 -0.63 23.46 16.10
CA ALA A 51 -0.85 23.71 17.51
C ALA A 51 -1.11 22.42 18.31
N LEU A 52 -1.53 21.34 17.65
CA LEU A 52 -1.80 20.04 18.28
C LEU A 52 -0.57 19.15 18.23
N SER A 53 0.10 19.02 19.38
CA SER A 53 1.29 18.20 19.49
C SER A 53 1.35 17.44 20.83
N ILE A 54 2.01 16.28 20.82
CA ILE A 54 2.14 15.37 21.96
C ILE A 54 3.62 15.19 22.30
N ASP A 55 4.03 15.62 23.49
CA ASP A 55 5.36 15.35 24.03
C ASP A 55 5.46 13.89 24.51
N LEU A 56 6.28 13.07 23.84
CA LEU A 56 6.44 11.65 24.18
C LEU A 56 7.04 11.43 25.58
N ALA A 57 7.94 12.31 26.03
CA ALA A 57 8.52 12.20 27.35
C ALA A 57 7.46 12.44 28.44
N ALA A 58 6.54 13.37 28.20
CA ALA A 58 5.39 13.59 29.09
C ALA A 58 4.45 12.38 29.13
N VAL A 59 4.15 11.77 27.98
CA VAL A 59 3.35 10.53 27.89
C VAL A 59 3.99 9.40 28.70
N VAL A 60 5.29 9.16 28.51
CA VAL A 60 6.02 8.11 29.24
C VAL A 60 6.03 8.38 30.75
N SER A 61 6.26 9.64 31.16
CA SER A 61 6.21 10.03 32.57
C SER A 61 4.86 9.72 33.20
N GLU A 62 3.77 10.02 32.50
CA GLU A 62 2.41 9.76 32.97
C GLU A 62 2.08 8.26 33.02
N LEU A 63 2.52 7.48 32.02
CA LEU A 63 2.38 6.02 32.03
C LEU A 63 3.08 5.39 33.24
N CYS A 64 4.33 5.81 33.51
CA CYS A 64 5.09 5.33 34.67
C CYS A 64 4.42 5.71 36.00
N LYS A 65 3.85 6.92 36.13
CA LYS A 65 3.09 7.34 37.32
C LYS A 65 1.85 6.47 37.55
N ARG A 66 1.25 5.94 36.48
CA ARG A 66 0.12 5.00 36.52
C ARG A 66 0.54 3.55 36.75
N GLY A 67 1.83 3.28 36.95
CA GLY A 67 2.37 1.94 37.19
C GLY A 67 2.53 1.10 35.92
N VAL A 68 2.42 1.70 34.73
CA VAL A 68 2.72 1.00 33.48
C VAL A 68 4.23 0.88 33.32
N GLN A 69 4.72 -0.34 33.13
CA GLN A 69 6.15 -0.62 32.96
C GLN A 69 6.54 -0.62 31.48
N LEU A 70 7.77 -0.17 31.19
CA LEU A 70 8.38 -0.29 29.87
C LEU A 70 8.88 -1.75 29.66
N PRO A 71 8.89 -2.28 28.43
CA PRO A 71 8.61 -1.59 27.17
C PRO A 71 7.11 -1.35 26.92
N VAL A 72 6.79 -0.25 26.24
CA VAL A 72 5.41 0.03 25.76
C VAL A 72 5.41 0.35 24.28
N LEU A 73 4.36 -0.10 23.60
CA LEU A 73 4.08 0.27 22.22
C LEU A 73 2.94 1.29 22.22
N VAL A 74 3.26 2.54 21.88
CA VAL A 74 2.27 3.61 21.76
C VAL A 74 1.80 3.67 20.31
N ARG A 75 0.49 3.70 20.08
CA ARG A 75 -0.13 3.82 18.76
C ARG A 75 -0.91 5.13 18.66
N PHE A 76 -0.79 5.79 17.52
CA PHE A 76 -1.43 7.05 17.19
C PHE A 76 -2.44 6.81 16.06
N GLN A 77 -3.72 6.61 16.42
CA GLN A 77 -4.78 6.35 15.44
C GLN A 77 -4.94 7.52 14.46
N ASP A 78 -4.80 8.76 14.91
CA ASP A 78 -4.93 9.92 14.03
C ASP A 78 -3.86 9.96 12.92
N ILE A 79 -2.65 9.43 13.16
CA ILE A 79 -1.62 9.28 12.12
C ILE A 79 -2.09 8.29 11.04
N LEU A 80 -2.78 7.20 11.41
CA LEU A 80 -3.38 6.29 10.43
C LEU A 80 -4.41 7.06 9.58
N ARG A 81 -5.32 7.81 10.22
CA ARG A 81 -6.34 8.60 9.51
C ARG A 81 -5.71 9.59 8.54
N MET A 82 -4.67 10.30 8.98
CA MET A 82 -3.92 11.24 8.13
C MET A 82 -3.25 10.53 6.96
N GLN A 83 -2.59 9.39 7.16
CA GLN A 83 -1.95 8.66 6.06
C GLN A 83 -2.97 8.14 5.05
N VAL A 84 -4.14 7.67 5.49
CA VAL A 84 -5.22 7.26 4.60
C VAL A 84 -5.71 8.44 3.76
N ARG A 85 -5.96 9.60 4.37
CA ARG A 85 -6.37 10.81 3.64
C ARG A 85 -5.31 11.26 2.63
N ARG A 86 -4.06 11.42 3.07
CA ARG A 86 -2.95 11.85 2.22
C ARG A 86 -2.77 10.97 1.00
N LEU A 87 -2.90 9.66 1.13
CA LEU A 87 -2.82 8.74 -0.02
C LEU A 87 -3.95 9.00 -1.01
N ASN A 88 -5.20 9.05 -0.53
CA ASN A 88 -6.35 9.23 -1.40
C ASN A 88 -6.36 10.62 -2.05
N GLU A 89 -6.01 11.67 -1.30
CA GLU A 89 -5.90 13.04 -1.81
C GLU A 89 -4.76 13.18 -2.82
N ALA A 90 -3.61 12.50 -2.62
CA ALA A 90 -2.54 12.50 -3.60
C ALA A 90 -3.00 11.94 -4.96
N PHE A 91 -3.77 10.85 -4.94
CA PHE A 91 -4.38 10.30 -6.16
C PHE A 91 -5.49 11.18 -6.72
N ALA A 92 -6.34 11.78 -5.88
CA ALA A 92 -7.38 12.72 -6.32
C ALA A 92 -6.76 13.94 -7.03
N ASN A 93 -5.69 14.50 -6.48
CA ASN A 93 -4.94 15.60 -7.08
C ASN A 93 -4.34 15.18 -8.43
N ALA A 94 -3.67 14.02 -8.49
CA ALA A 94 -3.09 13.49 -9.72
C ALA A 94 -4.16 13.24 -10.81
N ILE A 95 -5.32 12.73 -10.43
CA ILE A 95 -6.48 12.51 -11.32
C ILE A 95 -7.00 13.83 -11.87
N ALA A 96 -7.22 14.82 -10.98
CA ALA A 96 -7.74 16.13 -11.35
C ALA A 96 -6.78 16.89 -12.28
N GLU A 97 -5.49 16.93 -11.94
CA GLU A 97 -4.46 17.63 -12.71
C GLU A 97 -4.22 17.01 -14.09
N SER A 98 -4.29 15.68 -14.20
CA SER A 98 -4.06 14.98 -15.46
C SER A 98 -5.31 14.87 -16.33
N GLY A 99 -6.50 15.16 -15.80
CA GLY A 99 -7.78 14.92 -16.48
C GLY A 99 -8.07 13.43 -16.66
N TYR A 100 -7.72 12.60 -15.68
CA TYR A 100 -7.98 11.16 -15.70
C TYR A 100 -9.48 10.89 -15.52
N ALA A 101 -10.11 10.21 -16.48
CA ALA A 101 -11.57 10.08 -16.56
C ALA A 101 -12.16 8.92 -15.72
N ASN A 102 -11.54 8.57 -14.59
CA ASN A 102 -12.00 7.53 -13.67
C ASN A 102 -11.45 7.79 -12.26
N GLU A 103 -11.74 6.92 -11.30
CA GLU A 103 -11.42 7.10 -9.88
C GLU A 103 -10.22 6.27 -9.40
N PHE A 104 -9.75 6.62 -8.21
CA PHE A 104 -8.81 5.81 -7.43
C PHE A 104 -9.55 5.16 -6.27
N ARG A 105 -9.25 3.89 -6.00
CA ARG A 105 -9.74 3.15 -4.84
C ARG A 105 -8.57 2.47 -4.13
N GLY A 106 -8.15 3.03 -3.00
CA GLY A 106 -7.15 2.40 -2.14
C GLY A 106 -7.66 1.07 -1.57
N VAL A 107 -6.76 0.10 -1.41
CA VAL A 107 -7.06 -1.18 -0.76
C VAL A 107 -6.02 -1.42 0.33
N TYR A 108 -6.46 -1.72 1.56
CA TYR A 108 -5.54 -1.96 2.67
C TYR A 108 -5.22 -3.47 2.81
N PRO A 109 -3.98 -3.90 2.53
CA PRO A 109 -3.58 -5.28 2.72
C PRO A 109 -3.37 -5.59 4.20
N ILE A 110 -4.29 -6.35 4.80
CA ILE A 110 -4.28 -6.58 6.25
C ILE A 110 -3.06 -7.37 6.72
N LYS A 111 -2.36 -8.06 5.80
CA LYS A 111 -1.07 -8.72 6.07
C LYS A 111 -0.02 -7.81 6.72
N VAL A 112 -0.13 -6.50 6.51
CA VAL A 112 0.79 -5.51 7.07
C VAL A 112 0.54 -5.30 8.57
N ASN A 113 -0.72 -5.22 8.98
CA ASN A 113 -1.14 -5.17 10.38
C ASN A 113 -2.62 -5.56 10.49
N GLN A 114 -2.89 -6.75 11.04
CA GLN A 114 -4.21 -7.38 11.15
C GLN A 114 -4.99 -6.97 12.41
N LEU A 115 -4.42 -6.13 13.28
CA LEU A 115 -5.09 -5.71 14.51
C LEU A 115 -6.41 -5.02 14.19
N HIS A 116 -7.48 -5.44 14.87
CA HIS A 116 -8.83 -4.94 14.59
C HIS A 116 -8.89 -3.42 14.71
N GLU A 117 -8.27 -2.85 15.75
CA GLU A 117 -8.21 -1.40 15.96
C GLU A 117 -7.43 -0.62 14.89
N VAL A 118 -6.58 -1.29 14.10
CA VAL A 118 -5.88 -0.67 12.97
C VAL A 118 -6.71 -0.80 11.70
N VAL A 119 -7.29 -1.99 11.45
CA VAL A 119 -8.15 -2.24 10.29
C VAL A 119 -9.39 -1.35 10.34
N ASP A 120 -10.06 -1.28 11.49
CA ASP A 120 -11.26 -0.47 11.71
C ASP A 120 -10.97 1.03 11.49
N GLU A 121 -9.86 1.53 12.05
CA GLU A 121 -9.45 2.93 11.89
C GLU A 121 -9.13 3.28 10.42
N VAL A 122 -8.46 2.37 9.70
CA VAL A 122 -8.13 2.57 8.28
C VAL A 122 -9.39 2.54 7.40
N LEU A 123 -10.33 1.64 7.69
CA LEU A 123 -11.61 1.57 6.99
C LEU A 123 -12.48 2.81 7.26
N ASP A 124 -12.57 3.24 8.51
CA ASP A 124 -13.35 4.42 8.89
C ASP A 124 -12.79 5.69 8.24
N ALA A 125 -11.47 5.89 8.29
CA ALA A 125 -10.81 7.01 7.63
C ALA A 125 -10.92 6.97 6.09
N GLY A 126 -11.01 5.76 5.52
CA GLY A 126 -11.07 5.52 4.09
C GLY A 126 -12.48 5.48 3.50
N ARG A 127 -13.53 5.55 4.33
CA ARG A 127 -14.92 5.35 3.92
C ARG A 127 -15.34 6.29 2.80
N ASP A 128 -15.06 7.58 2.94
CA ASP A 128 -15.45 8.60 1.95
C ASP A 128 -14.68 8.46 0.63
N PHE A 129 -13.58 7.70 0.62
CA PHE A 129 -12.79 7.37 -0.55
C PHE A 129 -13.10 5.97 -1.12
N GLY A 130 -14.04 5.23 -0.51
CA GLY A 130 -14.39 3.87 -0.91
C GLY A 130 -13.26 2.86 -0.69
N LEU A 131 -12.41 3.07 0.32
CA LEU A 131 -11.26 2.21 0.61
C LEU A 131 -11.69 0.75 0.87
N GLY A 132 -11.00 -0.18 0.22
CA GLY A 132 -11.23 -1.63 0.34
C GLY A 132 -10.20 -2.36 1.21
N LEU A 133 -10.30 -3.68 1.26
CA LEU A 133 -9.34 -4.56 1.94
C LEU A 133 -8.67 -5.54 0.98
N GLU A 134 -7.45 -5.94 1.29
CA GLU A 134 -6.79 -7.09 0.67
C GLU A 134 -6.47 -8.15 1.72
N CYS A 135 -6.66 -9.41 1.34
CA CYS A 135 -6.23 -10.56 2.11
C CYS A 135 -5.31 -11.46 1.27
N GLY A 136 -4.27 -12.00 1.88
CA GLY A 136 -3.32 -12.92 1.25
C GLY A 136 -3.45 -14.38 1.73
N SER A 137 -4.41 -14.69 2.59
CA SER A 137 -4.62 -16.04 3.12
C SER A 137 -6.07 -16.30 3.52
N LYS A 138 -6.40 -17.58 3.73
CA LYS A 138 -7.73 -17.99 4.20
C LYS A 138 -8.11 -17.40 5.56
N ALA A 139 -7.16 -17.29 6.49
CA ALA A 139 -7.42 -16.68 7.79
C ALA A 139 -7.70 -15.18 7.67
N GLU A 140 -6.91 -14.50 6.84
CA GLU A 140 -7.11 -13.09 6.52
C GLU A 140 -8.43 -12.84 5.78
N LEU A 141 -8.86 -13.74 4.88
CA LEU A 141 -10.16 -13.65 4.23
C LEU A 141 -11.32 -13.64 5.24
N VAL A 142 -11.27 -14.53 6.24
CA VAL A 142 -12.31 -14.59 7.28
C VAL A 142 -12.32 -13.31 8.11
N ALA A 143 -11.13 -12.79 8.46
CA ALA A 143 -11.02 -11.52 9.17
C ALA A 143 -11.54 -10.36 8.32
N ALA A 144 -11.14 -10.25 7.05
CA ALA A 144 -11.56 -9.18 6.15
C ALA A 144 -13.07 -9.18 5.92
N LEU A 145 -13.67 -10.33 5.63
CA LEU A 145 -15.12 -10.47 5.44
C LEU A 145 -15.94 -10.01 6.67
N ALA A 146 -15.40 -10.19 7.87
CA ALA A 146 -16.06 -9.74 9.10
C ALA A 146 -15.99 -8.22 9.32
N ASN A 147 -15.10 -7.52 8.63
CA ASN A 147 -14.86 -6.08 8.79
C ASN A 147 -15.34 -5.25 7.57
N LEU A 148 -15.89 -5.85 6.52
CA LEU A 148 -16.40 -5.08 5.37
C LEU A 148 -17.60 -4.22 5.80
N PRO A 149 -17.60 -2.91 5.52
CA PRO A 149 -18.67 -2.01 5.94
C PRO A 149 -19.95 -2.19 5.12
N ASP A 150 -19.84 -2.61 3.85
CA ASP A 150 -20.96 -2.80 2.93
C ASP A 150 -20.66 -3.86 1.85
N ASP A 151 -21.61 -4.05 0.93
CA ASP A 151 -21.51 -5.04 -0.15
C ASP A 151 -20.64 -4.55 -1.33
N ASP A 152 -20.48 -3.23 -1.49
CA ASP A 152 -19.76 -2.61 -2.61
C ASP A 152 -18.25 -2.47 -2.34
N THR A 153 -17.85 -2.53 -1.06
CA THR A 153 -16.46 -2.45 -0.61
C THR A 153 -15.62 -3.53 -1.29
N LEU A 154 -14.60 -3.09 -2.02
CA LEU A 154 -13.72 -3.98 -2.76
C LEU A 154 -12.87 -4.83 -1.80
N LEU A 155 -13.01 -6.15 -1.89
CA LEU A 155 -12.11 -7.10 -1.23
C LEU A 155 -11.28 -7.85 -2.28
N VAL A 156 -9.98 -7.59 -2.31
CA VAL A 156 -9.02 -8.28 -3.18
C VAL A 156 -8.46 -9.51 -2.46
N CYS A 157 -8.53 -10.69 -3.07
CA CYS A 157 -8.01 -11.92 -2.47
C CYS A 157 -6.79 -12.44 -3.24
N ASN A 158 -5.60 -12.19 -2.69
CA ASN A 158 -4.31 -12.70 -3.16
C ASN A 158 -3.92 -13.99 -2.41
N GLY A 159 -2.72 -14.49 -2.71
CA GLY A 159 -2.14 -15.68 -2.09
C GLY A 159 -2.66 -17.00 -2.68
N VAL A 160 -2.09 -18.11 -2.22
CA VAL A 160 -2.49 -19.45 -2.68
C VAL A 160 -3.89 -19.79 -2.17
N LYS A 161 -4.81 -20.07 -3.09
CA LYS A 161 -6.21 -20.37 -2.77
C LYS A 161 -6.48 -21.87 -2.82
N ASP A 162 -6.75 -22.46 -1.66
CA ASP A 162 -7.29 -23.83 -1.57
C ASP A 162 -8.80 -23.86 -1.89
N GLN A 163 -9.37 -25.05 -2.00
CA GLN A 163 -10.81 -25.21 -2.28
C GLN A 163 -11.70 -24.56 -1.21
N THR A 164 -11.25 -24.49 0.05
CA THR A 164 -12.03 -23.89 1.14
C THR A 164 -12.10 -22.38 0.96
N MET A 165 -10.95 -21.75 0.69
CA MET A 165 -10.87 -20.31 0.42
C MET A 165 -11.67 -19.94 -0.82
N LEU A 166 -11.54 -20.69 -1.92
CA LEU A 166 -12.34 -20.47 -3.12
C LEU A 166 -13.84 -20.63 -2.85
N SER A 167 -14.26 -21.61 -2.04
CA SER A 167 -15.67 -21.80 -1.68
C SER A 167 -16.22 -20.63 -0.87
N LEU A 168 -15.44 -20.09 0.05
CA LEU A 168 -15.80 -18.88 0.80
C LEU A 168 -15.94 -17.67 -0.13
N ILE A 169 -14.98 -17.46 -1.05
CA ILE A 169 -15.01 -16.36 -2.02
C ILE A 169 -16.25 -16.46 -2.93
N VAL A 170 -16.51 -17.64 -3.49
CA VAL A 170 -17.69 -17.88 -4.33
C VAL A 170 -18.97 -17.62 -3.54
N SER A 171 -19.05 -18.09 -2.29
CA SER A 171 -20.22 -17.86 -1.45
C SER A 171 -20.42 -16.38 -1.11
N ALA A 172 -19.33 -15.62 -0.87
CA ALA A 172 -19.40 -14.18 -0.65
C ALA A 172 -19.91 -13.44 -1.90
N GLN A 173 -19.44 -13.80 -3.10
CA GLN A 173 -19.96 -13.22 -4.34
C GLN A 173 -21.45 -13.58 -4.57
N GLN A 174 -21.88 -14.79 -4.24
CA GLN A 174 -23.30 -15.18 -4.29
C GLN A 174 -24.19 -14.36 -3.34
N LEU A 175 -23.61 -13.86 -2.23
CA LEU A 175 -24.27 -12.96 -1.29
C LEU A 175 -24.22 -11.49 -1.75
N GLY A 176 -23.68 -11.20 -2.94
CA GLY A 176 -23.60 -9.84 -3.49
C GLY A 176 -22.36 -9.05 -3.07
N ARG A 177 -21.44 -9.65 -2.29
CA ARG A 177 -20.22 -8.96 -1.85
C ARG A 177 -19.24 -8.78 -3.01
N ASN A 178 -18.64 -7.60 -3.11
CA ASN A 178 -17.59 -7.27 -4.08
C ASN A 178 -16.22 -7.89 -3.73
N VAL A 179 -16.14 -9.22 -3.81
CA VAL A 179 -14.94 -10.01 -3.48
C VAL A 179 -14.31 -10.54 -4.77
N LEU A 180 -13.08 -10.13 -5.08
CA LEU A 180 -12.37 -10.54 -6.28
C LEU A 180 -11.18 -11.46 -5.95
N PRO A 181 -11.25 -12.77 -6.27
CA PRO A 181 -10.09 -13.64 -6.24
C PRO A 181 -9.13 -13.27 -7.37
N VAL A 182 -7.90 -12.93 -7.02
CA VAL A 182 -6.84 -12.69 -8.00
C VAL A 182 -6.17 -14.03 -8.32
N ILE A 183 -6.36 -14.54 -9.53
CA ILE A 183 -5.73 -15.80 -9.97
C ILE A 183 -4.21 -15.59 -10.03
N GLU A 184 -3.47 -16.33 -9.20
CA GLU A 184 -2.00 -16.28 -9.15
C GLU A 184 -1.36 -17.54 -9.74
N ARG A 185 -2.15 -18.60 -9.92
CA ARG A 185 -1.72 -19.89 -10.49
C ARG A 185 -2.84 -20.45 -11.36
N TYR A 186 -2.51 -21.05 -12.50
CA TYR A 186 -3.52 -21.52 -13.45
C TYR A 186 -4.52 -22.53 -12.86
N PHE A 187 -4.06 -23.41 -11.96
CA PHE A 187 -4.94 -24.37 -11.30
C PHE A 187 -6.04 -23.71 -10.45
N GLU A 188 -5.82 -22.47 -9.96
CA GLU A 188 -6.84 -21.72 -9.20
C GLU A 188 -7.99 -21.32 -10.10
N TYR A 189 -7.71 -20.95 -11.36
CA TYR A 189 -8.72 -20.69 -12.37
C TYR A 189 -9.54 -21.95 -12.67
N GLU A 190 -8.89 -23.10 -12.86
CA GLU A 190 -9.60 -24.37 -13.07
C GLU A 190 -10.48 -24.75 -11.87
N ALA A 191 -9.98 -24.52 -10.65
CA ALA A 191 -10.69 -24.82 -9.42
C ALA A 191 -11.91 -23.91 -9.19
N ILE A 192 -11.76 -22.58 -9.34
CA ILE A 192 -12.87 -21.63 -9.14
C ILE A 192 -13.96 -21.81 -10.19
N LYS A 193 -13.56 -22.11 -11.43
CA LYS A 193 -14.44 -22.43 -12.55
C LYS A 193 -15.29 -23.67 -12.24
N THR A 194 -14.66 -24.76 -11.82
CA THR A 194 -15.34 -26.00 -11.43
C THR A 194 -16.31 -25.77 -10.27
N LEU A 195 -15.85 -25.06 -9.23
CA LEU A 195 -16.62 -24.79 -8.03
C LEU A 195 -17.85 -23.91 -8.32
N GLY A 196 -17.68 -22.81 -9.05
CA GLY A 196 -18.77 -21.92 -9.43
C GLY A 196 -19.84 -22.65 -10.24
N TRP A 197 -19.43 -23.33 -11.32
CA TRP A 197 -20.38 -24.02 -12.19
C TRP A 197 -21.12 -25.15 -11.50
N SER A 198 -20.47 -25.89 -10.59
CA SER A 198 -21.15 -26.89 -9.77
C SER A 198 -22.31 -26.31 -8.93
N LYS A 199 -22.26 -25.01 -8.65
CA LYS A 199 -23.26 -24.25 -7.90
C LYS A 199 -24.16 -23.38 -8.79
N GLY A 200 -24.07 -23.50 -10.11
CA GLY A 200 -24.84 -22.68 -11.07
C GLY A 200 -24.46 -21.19 -11.04
N PHE A 201 -23.25 -20.85 -10.58
CA PHE A 201 -22.77 -19.47 -10.46
C PHE A 201 -21.49 -19.28 -11.28
N VAL A 202 -21.34 -18.15 -11.96
CA VAL A 202 -20.12 -17.82 -12.70
C VAL A 202 -19.36 -16.72 -11.94
N PRO A 203 -18.29 -17.07 -11.21
CA PRO A 203 -17.57 -16.12 -10.37
C PRO A 203 -16.85 -15.06 -11.19
N SER A 204 -16.81 -13.84 -10.68
CA SER A 204 -15.88 -12.82 -11.15
C SER A 204 -14.48 -13.10 -10.59
N LEU A 205 -13.45 -12.70 -11.32
CA LEU A 205 -12.05 -12.90 -10.93
C LEU A 205 -11.17 -11.73 -11.36
N GLY A 206 -10.03 -11.59 -10.68
CA GLY A 206 -8.88 -10.85 -11.16
C GLY A 206 -7.79 -11.79 -11.61
N VAL A 207 -6.76 -11.28 -12.29
CA VAL A 207 -5.57 -12.05 -12.67
C VAL A 207 -4.32 -11.28 -12.30
N ARG A 208 -3.39 -11.93 -11.59
CA ARG A 208 -2.05 -11.40 -11.39
C ARG A 208 -1.17 -11.80 -12.57
N ILE A 209 -0.48 -10.84 -13.18
CA ILE A 209 0.46 -11.09 -14.28
C ILE A 209 1.91 -10.99 -13.79
N ARG A 210 2.79 -11.85 -14.31
CA ARG A 210 4.24 -11.70 -14.14
C ARG A 210 4.74 -10.68 -15.15
N LEU A 211 5.39 -9.64 -14.64
CA LEU A 211 6.03 -8.62 -15.45
C LEU A 211 7.44 -9.06 -15.86
N ALA A 212 7.90 -8.61 -17.03
CA ALA A 212 9.29 -8.64 -17.44
C ALA A 212 10.11 -7.67 -16.58
N THR A 213 9.52 -6.52 -16.24
CA THR A 213 10.09 -5.57 -15.27
C THR A 213 10.22 -6.26 -13.92
N SER A 214 11.44 -6.27 -13.38
CA SER A 214 11.75 -6.84 -12.07
C SER A 214 11.95 -5.72 -11.05
N GLY A 215 11.51 -5.94 -9.82
CA GLY A 215 11.83 -5.07 -8.68
C GLY A 215 13.31 -5.09 -8.34
N SER A 216 13.78 -4.05 -7.68
CA SER A 216 15.16 -3.91 -7.20
C SER A 216 15.27 -4.25 -5.70
N GLY A 217 16.51 -4.47 -5.21
CA GLY A 217 16.80 -4.67 -3.79
C GLY A 217 16.44 -6.06 -3.23
N ARG A 218 16.31 -6.14 -1.89
CA ARG A 218 16.10 -7.42 -1.15
C ARG A 218 14.81 -8.17 -1.54
N TRP A 219 13.87 -7.49 -2.21
CA TRP A 219 12.56 -8.04 -2.58
C TRP A 219 12.44 -8.44 -4.05
N ALA A 220 13.52 -8.36 -4.83
CA ALA A 220 13.53 -8.68 -6.27
C ALA A 220 12.89 -10.04 -6.60
N GLY A 221 13.11 -11.07 -5.76
CA GLY A 221 12.57 -12.42 -5.97
C GLY A 221 11.05 -12.57 -5.84
N SER A 222 10.34 -11.55 -5.37
CA SER A 222 8.86 -11.53 -5.29
C SER A 222 8.19 -11.01 -6.57
N SER A 223 8.99 -10.51 -7.52
CA SER A 223 8.56 -9.80 -8.73
C SER A 223 9.30 -10.34 -9.97
N GLY A 224 8.96 -9.83 -11.16
CA GLY A 224 9.58 -10.28 -12.41
C GLY A 224 9.12 -11.66 -12.89
N LEU A 225 9.69 -12.13 -14.01
CA LEU A 225 9.34 -13.40 -14.66
C LEU A 225 9.57 -14.64 -13.78
N ASN A 226 10.50 -14.54 -12.83
CA ASN A 226 10.85 -15.62 -11.91
C ASN A 226 9.98 -15.64 -10.63
N SER A 227 9.01 -14.74 -10.50
CA SER A 227 8.11 -14.74 -9.35
C SER A 227 7.33 -16.06 -9.25
N LYS A 228 7.14 -16.55 -8.03
CA LYS A 228 6.37 -17.78 -7.75
C LYS A 228 4.86 -17.60 -7.94
N PHE A 229 4.41 -16.35 -8.01
CA PHE A 229 3.02 -15.93 -8.11
C PHE A 229 2.78 -15.15 -9.42
N GLY A 230 1.54 -15.16 -9.87
CA GLY A 230 1.13 -14.57 -11.14
C GLY A 230 1.23 -15.56 -12.29
N LEU A 231 0.39 -15.34 -13.29
CA LEU A 231 0.41 -16.06 -14.56
C LEU A 231 1.51 -15.50 -15.45
N SER A 232 2.10 -16.35 -16.26
CA SER A 232 2.85 -15.95 -17.45
C SER A 232 1.91 -15.44 -18.55
N LEU A 233 2.43 -14.72 -19.54
CA LEU A 233 1.62 -14.29 -20.69
C LEU A 233 0.94 -15.47 -21.42
N PRO A 234 1.61 -16.62 -21.68
CA PRO A 234 0.92 -17.78 -22.27
C PRO A 234 -0.22 -18.32 -21.42
N GLU A 235 -0.06 -18.37 -20.09
CA GLU A 235 -1.13 -18.79 -19.17
C GLU A 235 -2.29 -17.79 -19.15
N LEU A 236 -2.00 -16.49 -19.16
CA LEU A 236 -3.00 -15.43 -19.29
C LEU A 236 -3.78 -15.56 -20.60
N MET A 237 -3.08 -15.72 -21.73
CA MET A 237 -3.73 -15.87 -23.03
C MET A 237 -4.62 -17.10 -23.06
N ARG A 238 -4.14 -18.25 -22.55
CA ARG A 238 -4.96 -19.46 -22.42
C ARG A 238 -6.23 -19.23 -21.60
N LEU A 239 -6.12 -18.55 -20.46
CA LEU A 239 -7.28 -18.21 -19.62
C LEU A 239 -8.27 -17.34 -20.39
N VAL A 240 -7.80 -16.32 -21.10
CA VAL A 240 -8.65 -15.41 -21.88
C VAL A 240 -9.30 -16.13 -23.07
N ASP A 241 -8.58 -17.03 -23.75
CA ASP A 241 -9.13 -17.88 -24.81
C ASP A 241 -10.30 -18.74 -24.28
N GLU A 242 -10.15 -19.32 -23.08
CA GLU A 242 -11.21 -20.10 -22.43
C GLU A 242 -12.42 -19.23 -22.04
N LEU A 243 -12.20 -18.00 -21.55
CA LEU A 243 -13.28 -17.06 -21.25
C LEU A 243 -14.00 -16.60 -22.52
N GLU A 244 -13.26 -16.29 -23.58
CA GLU A 244 -13.83 -15.89 -24.88
C GLU A 244 -14.69 -17.00 -25.48
N ALA A 245 -14.19 -18.24 -25.51
CA ALA A 245 -14.94 -19.39 -26.00
C ALA A 245 -16.22 -19.67 -25.19
N GLY A 246 -16.23 -19.30 -23.90
CA GLY A 246 -17.40 -19.41 -23.03
C GLY A 246 -18.33 -18.19 -23.05
N GLY A 247 -17.96 -17.09 -23.73
CA GLY A 247 -18.70 -15.83 -23.66
C GLY A 247 -18.66 -15.17 -22.27
N LEU A 248 -17.55 -15.35 -21.53
CA LEU A 248 -17.39 -14.96 -20.11
C LEU A 248 -16.30 -13.88 -19.90
N LEU A 249 -15.96 -13.12 -20.94
CA LEU A 249 -14.95 -12.06 -20.86
C LEU A 249 -15.31 -10.93 -19.89
N ASP A 250 -16.60 -10.81 -19.52
CA ASP A 250 -17.11 -9.90 -18.50
C ASP A 250 -16.73 -10.30 -17.06
N ARG A 251 -16.27 -11.53 -16.87
CA ARG A 251 -15.96 -12.11 -15.54
C ARG A 251 -14.54 -11.82 -15.08
N MET A 252 -13.63 -11.52 -16.00
CA MET A 252 -12.30 -11.03 -15.64
C MET A 252 -12.36 -9.51 -15.46
N GLN A 253 -12.40 -9.06 -14.20
CA GLN A 253 -12.71 -7.67 -13.84
C GLN A 253 -11.53 -6.89 -13.28
N LEU A 254 -10.42 -7.56 -12.93
CA LEU A 254 -9.26 -6.92 -12.32
C LEU A 254 -7.96 -7.48 -12.91
N LEU A 255 -7.05 -6.59 -13.31
CA LEU A 255 -5.67 -6.95 -13.66
C LEU A 255 -4.76 -6.46 -12.54
N HIS A 256 -3.97 -7.37 -11.97
CA HIS A 256 -3.10 -7.08 -10.84
C HIS A 256 -1.63 -7.30 -11.22
N CYS A 257 -0.75 -6.45 -10.71
CA CYS A 257 0.68 -6.73 -10.66
C CYS A 257 1.24 -6.39 -9.28
N HIS A 258 2.34 -7.04 -8.91
CA HIS A 258 3.02 -6.73 -7.66
C HIS A 258 4.52 -6.75 -7.87
N LEU A 259 5.12 -5.59 -7.67
CA LEU A 259 6.55 -5.35 -7.84
C LEU A 259 7.39 -5.67 -6.59
N GLY A 260 6.71 -5.91 -5.46
CA GLY A 260 7.33 -6.11 -4.15
C GLY A 260 7.03 -4.96 -3.20
N SER A 261 7.58 -5.06 -1.99
CA SER A 261 7.49 -4.02 -0.96
C SER A 261 8.68 -3.07 -1.04
N GLN A 262 8.48 -1.81 -0.61
CA GLN A 262 9.56 -0.84 -0.41
C GLN A 262 10.35 -0.58 -1.72
N ILE A 263 9.66 -0.13 -2.76
CA ILE A 263 10.33 0.17 -4.04
C ILE A 263 10.99 1.52 -3.89
N ALA A 264 12.32 1.55 -3.92
CA ALA A 264 13.10 2.76 -3.65
C ALA A 264 13.09 3.77 -4.81
N ASP A 265 12.96 3.28 -6.05
CA ASP A 265 13.12 4.09 -7.26
C ASP A 265 11.81 4.23 -8.04
N ILE A 266 11.37 5.47 -8.22
CA ILE A 266 10.18 5.83 -8.99
C ILE A 266 10.28 5.42 -10.46
N ALA A 267 11.48 5.32 -11.03
CA ALA A 267 11.66 4.89 -12.42
C ALA A 267 11.22 3.43 -12.62
N VAL A 268 11.49 2.56 -11.65
CA VAL A 268 11.07 1.15 -11.66
C VAL A 268 9.55 1.04 -11.61
N LEU A 269 8.91 1.85 -10.76
CA LEU A 269 7.46 1.93 -10.66
C LEU A 269 6.81 2.37 -11.99
N LYS A 270 7.35 3.42 -12.63
CA LYS A 270 6.86 3.89 -13.93
C LYS A 270 7.00 2.81 -15.01
N GLN A 271 8.14 2.14 -15.07
CA GLN A 271 8.39 1.11 -16.08
C GLN A 271 7.43 -0.07 -15.95
N ALA A 272 7.21 -0.54 -14.73
CA ALA A 272 6.27 -1.61 -14.46
C ALA A 272 4.81 -1.22 -14.68
N THR A 273 4.43 0.00 -14.25
CA THR A 273 3.08 0.55 -14.49
C THR A 273 2.81 0.65 -15.99
N LYS A 274 3.80 1.06 -16.78
CA LYS A 274 3.69 1.12 -18.24
C LYS A 274 3.48 -0.27 -18.83
N GLU A 275 4.24 -1.26 -18.40
CA GLU A 275 4.12 -2.64 -18.88
C GLU A 275 2.73 -3.22 -18.57
N VAL A 276 2.25 -3.13 -17.33
CA VAL A 276 0.92 -3.66 -16.97
C VAL A 276 -0.21 -2.90 -17.67
N SER A 277 -0.05 -1.59 -17.90
CA SER A 277 -1.03 -0.78 -18.65
C SER A 277 -1.11 -1.19 -20.13
N GLN A 278 0.01 -1.60 -20.73
CA GLN A 278 0.01 -2.12 -22.11
C GLN A 278 -0.73 -3.45 -22.20
N ILE A 279 -0.56 -4.32 -21.21
CA ILE A 279 -1.29 -5.58 -21.10
C ILE A 279 -2.78 -5.31 -20.89
N TYR A 280 -3.14 -4.40 -19.97
CA TYR A 280 -4.52 -3.94 -19.77
C TYR A 280 -5.16 -3.49 -21.09
N ALA A 281 -4.51 -2.59 -21.82
CA ALA A 281 -5.04 -2.08 -23.08
C ALA A 281 -5.23 -3.19 -24.14
N ALA A 282 -4.29 -4.14 -24.22
CA ALA A 282 -4.40 -5.28 -25.13
C ALA A 282 -5.58 -6.20 -24.77
N LEU A 283 -5.84 -6.42 -23.48
CA LEU A 283 -6.98 -7.23 -23.00
C LEU A 283 -8.32 -6.54 -23.29
N LEU A 284 -8.40 -5.21 -23.11
CA LEU A 284 -9.60 -4.43 -23.45
C LEU A 284 -9.94 -4.51 -24.94
N LYS A 285 -8.94 -4.41 -25.82
CA LYS A 285 -9.13 -4.56 -27.28
C LYS A 285 -9.63 -5.94 -27.67
N ARG A 286 -9.40 -6.94 -26.82
CA ARG A 286 -9.91 -8.30 -26.97
C ARG A 286 -11.30 -8.49 -26.35
N GLY A 287 -11.90 -7.44 -25.79
CA GLY A 287 -13.24 -7.46 -25.20
C GLY A 287 -13.30 -7.90 -23.73
N VAL A 288 -12.16 -8.02 -23.05
CA VAL A 288 -12.15 -8.26 -21.60
C VAL A 288 -12.66 -7.02 -20.87
N ALA A 289 -13.67 -7.18 -20.00
CA ALA A 289 -14.29 -6.06 -19.29
C ALA A 289 -13.57 -5.74 -17.97
N LEU A 290 -12.28 -5.43 -18.03
CA LEU A 290 -11.52 -5.03 -16.86
C LEU A 290 -12.06 -3.70 -16.31
N ARG A 291 -12.38 -3.70 -15.02
CA ARG A 291 -12.80 -2.52 -14.24
C ARG A 291 -11.64 -1.91 -13.49
N TYR A 292 -10.79 -2.77 -12.92
CA TYR A 292 -9.71 -2.37 -12.03
C TYR A 292 -8.35 -2.67 -12.63
N LEU A 293 -7.43 -1.72 -12.49
CA LEU A 293 -6.00 -1.94 -12.65
C LEU A 293 -5.33 -1.75 -11.30
N ASP A 294 -4.90 -2.86 -10.73
CA ASP A 294 -4.26 -2.92 -9.43
C ASP A 294 -2.75 -2.99 -9.60
N VAL A 295 -2.07 -1.90 -9.23
CA VAL A 295 -0.61 -1.81 -9.29
C VAL A 295 0.07 -2.41 -8.04
N GLY A 296 -0.73 -2.96 -7.13
CA GLY A 296 -0.30 -3.59 -5.89
C GLY A 296 0.28 -2.59 -4.90
N GLY A 297 1.03 -3.12 -3.93
CA GLY A 297 1.80 -2.30 -3.00
C GLY A 297 3.10 -1.75 -3.61
N GLY A 298 4.04 -1.39 -2.73
CA GLY A 298 5.39 -1.00 -3.13
C GLY A 298 5.71 0.47 -2.97
N LEU A 299 4.70 1.32 -2.76
CA LEU A 299 4.88 2.67 -2.20
C LEU A 299 5.74 2.56 -0.93
N GLY A 300 6.98 3.03 -1.02
CA GLY A 300 7.94 2.90 0.06
C GLY A 300 7.76 3.97 1.12
N VAL A 301 8.42 3.75 2.24
CA VAL A 301 8.50 4.69 3.36
C VAL A 301 9.96 5.05 3.58
N ASN A 302 10.25 6.33 3.76
CA ASN A 302 11.62 6.76 4.00
C ASN A 302 12.02 6.45 5.45
N TYR A 303 12.70 5.32 5.69
CA TYR A 303 13.16 4.94 7.03
C TYR A 303 14.57 5.44 7.35
N ASP A 304 15.34 5.85 6.34
CA ASP A 304 16.77 6.12 6.47
C ASP A 304 17.19 7.32 5.60
N GLU A 305 18.44 7.73 5.80
CA GLU A 305 19.12 8.89 5.24
C GLU A 305 18.88 9.17 3.74
N GLY A 306 17.99 10.12 3.43
CA GLY A 306 17.96 10.83 2.15
C GLY A 306 17.56 10.00 0.91
N HIS A 307 17.20 10.70 -0.15
CA HIS A 307 16.61 10.13 -1.37
C HIS A 307 17.51 9.18 -2.19
N LEU A 308 18.77 8.96 -1.79
CA LEU A 308 19.79 8.36 -2.64
C LEU A 308 20.79 7.52 -1.82
N ASN A 309 20.70 6.18 -1.93
CA ASN A 309 21.72 5.17 -1.59
C ASN A 309 21.66 4.42 -0.24
N SER A 310 20.50 4.28 0.41
CA SER A 310 20.31 3.25 1.44
C SER A 310 19.30 2.19 1.00
N ASP A 311 19.44 0.95 1.49
CA ASP A 311 18.48 -0.15 1.31
C ASP A 311 17.05 0.20 1.83
N ALA A 312 16.90 1.32 2.54
CA ALA A 312 15.71 1.71 3.30
C ALA A 312 15.14 3.10 2.93
N GLY A 313 15.78 3.84 2.02
CA GLY A 313 15.30 5.13 1.51
C GLY A 313 14.45 5.02 0.24
N ILE A 314 13.73 6.11 -0.11
CA ILE A 314 12.99 6.24 -1.38
C ILE A 314 13.36 7.56 -2.06
N ASN A 315 13.35 7.62 -3.40
CA ASN A 315 13.68 8.82 -4.18
C ASN A 315 12.47 9.65 -4.62
N TYR A 316 11.30 9.45 -4.01
CA TYR A 316 10.04 10.07 -4.40
C TYR A 316 9.12 10.28 -3.20
N SER A 317 8.22 11.24 -3.34
CA SER A 317 7.11 11.51 -2.42
C SER A 317 5.84 10.71 -2.79
N MET A 318 4.88 10.67 -1.87
CA MET A 318 3.56 10.06 -2.13
C MET A 318 2.82 10.75 -3.30
N GLN A 319 2.94 12.07 -3.45
CA GLN A 319 2.35 12.80 -4.58
C GLN A 319 3.02 12.42 -5.91
N GLU A 320 4.35 12.33 -5.93
CA GLU A 320 5.08 11.90 -7.13
C GLU A 320 4.76 10.45 -7.51
N TYR A 321 4.53 9.58 -6.52
CA TYR A 321 4.02 8.22 -6.74
C TYR A 321 2.64 8.24 -7.42
N ALA A 322 1.68 8.97 -6.88
CA ALA A 322 0.34 9.09 -7.45
C ALA A 322 0.40 9.65 -8.88
N ASN A 323 1.15 10.73 -9.08
CA ASN A 323 1.36 11.34 -10.40
C ASN A 323 1.96 10.34 -11.40
N ALA A 324 2.97 9.58 -10.98
CA ALA A 324 3.62 8.59 -11.82
C ALA A 324 2.65 7.48 -12.26
N VAL A 325 1.83 6.94 -11.35
CA VAL A 325 0.86 5.89 -11.68
C VAL A 325 -0.20 6.45 -12.63
N VAL A 326 -0.87 7.54 -12.25
CA VAL A 326 -1.98 8.12 -13.02
C VAL A 326 -1.53 8.53 -14.42
N ALA A 327 -0.44 9.29 -14.54
CA ALA A 327 0.05 9.74 -15.84
C ALA A 327 0.45 8.58 -16.74
N THR A 328 1.17 7.58 -16.20
CA THR A 328 1.62 6.43 -17.01
C THR A 328 0.45 5.62 -17.54
N VAL A 329 -0.56 5.34 -16.69
CA VAL A 329 -1.76 4.58 -17.12
C VAL A 329 -2.54 5.38 -18.16
N LYS A 330 -2.72 6.69 -17.94
CA LYS A 330 -3.40 7.58 -18.88
C LYS A 330 -2.75 7.61 -20.24
N GLU A 331 -1.43 7.87 -20.29
CA GLU A 331 -0.65 7.94 -21.52
C GLU A 331 -0.78 6.66 -22.34
N VAL A 332 -0.72 5.49 -21.69
CA VAL A 332 -0.86 4.21 -22.38
C VAL A 332 -2.29 4.00 -22.88
N CYS A 333 -3.31 4.31 -22.06
CA CYS A 333 -4.70 4.15 -22.46
C CYS A 333 -5.09 5.07 -23.63
N GLU A 334 -4.67 6.34 -23.59
CA GLU A 334 -4.88 7.31 -24.67
C GLU A 334 -4.16 6.88 -25.95
N ALA A 335 -2.89 6.48 -25.85
CA ALA A 335 -2.12 6.00 -27.01
C ALA A 335 -2.70 4.72 -27.63
N GLN A 336 -3.45 3.94 -26.87
CA GLN A 336 -4.09 2.71 -27.32
C GLN A 336 -5.57 2.87 -27.65
N ASP A 337 -6.16 4.06 -27.46
CA ASP A 337 -7.58 4.33 -27.65
C ASP A 337 -8.49 3.37 -26.84
N VAL A 338 -8.21 3.25 -25.54
CA VAL A 338 -9.00 2.44 -24.60
C VAL A 338 -9.38 3.27 -23.37
N PRO A 339 -10.52 2.99 -22.70
CA PRO A 339 -10.90 3.67 -21.47
C PRO A 339 -9.93 3.38 -20.32
N VAL A 340 -9.69 4.40 -19.50
CA VAL A 340 -8.90 4.28 -18.28
C VAL A 340 -9.65 3.49 -17.19
N PRO A 341 -8.97 2.60 -16.44
CA PRO A 341 -9.58 1.80 -15.38
C PRO A 341 -9.79 2.59 -14.08
N THR A 342 -10.52 2.01 -13.13
CA THR A 342 -10.38 2.41 -11.73
C THR A 342 -9.01 1.96 -11.25
N LEU A 343 -8.22 2.89 -10.70
CA LEU A 343 -6.88 2.59 -10.19
C LEU A 343 -6.98 2.01 -8.78
N VAL A 344 -6.21 0.95 -8.52
CA VAL A 344 -6.11 0.33 -7.20
C VAL A 344 -4.65 0.26 -6.79
N THR A 345 -4.37 0.58 -5.52
CA THR A 345 -3.07 0.32 -4.89
C THR A 345 -3.25 -0.37 -3.55
N GLU A 346 -2.28 -1.20 -3.18
CA GLU A 346 -2.24 -1.93 -1.90
C GLU A 346 -1.18 -1.36 -0.94
N SER A 347 -1.18 -0.03 -0.75
CA SER A 347 -0.09 0.70 -0.07
C SER A 347 -0.09 0.58 1.47
N GLY A 348 -0.24 -0.62 2.03
CA GLY A 348 -0.42 -0.83 3.47
C GLY A 348 0.76 -0.38 4.35
N ARG A 349 2.01 -0.53 3.89
CA ARG A 349 3.20 -0.03 4.61
C ARG A 349 3.18 1.49 4.75
N ALA A 350 2.85 2.18 3.66
CA ALA A 350 2.78 3.64 3.65
C ALA A 350 1.71 4.17 4.62
N ILE A 351 0.60 3.43 4.76
CA ILE A 351 -0.48 3.78 5.68
C ILE A 351 -0.05 3.59 7.15
N THR A 352 0.70 2.53 7.46
CA THR A 352 0.88 2.08 8.85
C THR A 352 2.27 2.34 9.45
N ALA A 353 3.29 2.71 8.67
CA ALA A 353 4.66 2.72 9.18
C ALA A 353 4.87 3.71 10.35
N GLN A 354 4.30 4.91 10.29
CA GLN A 354 4.56 5.98 11.25
C GLN A 354 3.62 5.98 12.46
N HIS A 355 2.57 5.15 12.47
CA HIS A 355 1.52 5.24 13.51
C HIS A 355 1.91 4.67 14.88
N SER A 356 3.10 4.07 15.03
CA SER A 356 3.45 3.39 16.28
C SER A 356 4.91 3.59 16.68
N VAL A 357 5.15 3.81 17.97
CA VAL A 357 6.48 3.99 18.56
C VAL A 357 6.68 2.98 19.69
N LEU A 358 7.74 2.18 19.59
CA LEU A 358 8.18 1.30 20.67
C LEU A 358 9.12 2.06 21.60
N ILE A 359 8.78 2.11 22.88
CA ILE A 359 9.54 2.81 23.92
C ILE A 359 10.13 1.76 24.86
N VAL A 360 11.45 1.78 25.03
CA VAL A 360 12.21 0.84 25.86
C VAL A 360 13.04 1.60 26.89
N PRO A 361 13.31 1.04 28.08
CA PRO A 361 14.30 1.62 28.99
C PRO A 361 15.71 1.41 28.42
N VAL A 362 16.66 2.25 28.84
CA VAL A 362 18.09 2.07 28.55
C VAL A 362 18.67 0.97 29.42
#